data_AF-A0A924H1V6-F1
#
_entry.id   AF-A0A924H1V6-F1
#
_cell.length_a   1.000
_cell.length_b   1.000
_cell.length_c   1.000
_cell.angle_alpha   90.00
_cell.angle_beta   90.00
_cell.angle_gamma   90.00
#
_symmetry.space_group_name_H-M   'P 1'
#
loop_
_entity.id
_entity.type
_entity.pdbx_description
1 polymer ?
#
loop_
_entity_poly.entity_id
_entity_poly.type
_entity_poly.pdbx_seq_one_letter_code
_entity_poly.pdbx_strand_id
1 'polypeptide(L)'
;WITDGNYSTVRDLLWPRGQLVIWLNFSFITIFGRVFIRTMRRSLNGTTLWQGNRESWRRSFLSRESILWWVIRNIARHRRQLIELRASGKFAQLQWVEMTTPEELERFIGELR
;
A
#
# COMPACT_ATOMS: atom_id res chain seq x y z
N TRP A 1 -2.34 15.61 -12.11
CA TRP A 1 -3.05 14.32 -12.08
C TRP A 1 -2.50 13.51 -10.91
N ILE A 2 -3.31 12.62 -10.33
CA ILE A 2 -2.90 11.75 -9.23
C ILE A 2 -3.05 10.31 -9.72
N THR A 3 -2.06 9.47 -9.41
CA THR A 3 -2.12 8.03 -9.62
C THR A 3 -1.96 7.36 -8.26
N ASP A 4 -2.89 6.49 -7.90
CA ASP A 4 -2.74 5.59 -6.77
C ASP A 4 -2.43 4.17 -7.27
N GLY A 5 -1.59 3.45 -6.52
CA GLY A 5 -1.16 2.09 -6.87
C GLY A 5 0.28 1.98 -7.34
N ASN A 6 0.96 0.93 -6.87
CA ASN A 6 2.37 0.67 -7.15
C ASN A 6 2.51 -0.18 -8.43
N TYR A 7 2.01 0.33 -9.56
CA TYR A 7 2.07 -0.37 -10.84
C TYR A 7 3.49 -0.30 -11.41
N SER A 8 4.34 -1.24 -11.01
CA SER A 8 5.69 -1.37 -11.54
C SER A 8 5.73 -1.39 -13.06
N THR A 9 4.71 -1.95 -13.71
CA THR A 9 4.61 -2.10 -15.17
C THR A 9 4.47 -0.78 -15.91
N VAL A 10 3.76 0.21 -15.35
CA VAL A 10 3.59 1.53 -15.99
C VAL A 10 4.44 2.61 -15.34
N ARG A 11 5.29 2.25 -14.38
CA ARG A 11 6.15 3.18 -13.65
C ARG A 11 6.99 4.02 -14.59
N ASP A 12 7.62 3.41 -15.58
CA ASP A 12 8.48 4.10 -16.54
C ASP A 12 7.72 5.05 -17.49
N LEU A 13 6.38 4.97 -17.55
CA LEU A 13 5.54 5.91 -18.30
C LEU A 13 5.02 7.05 -17.43
N LEU A 14 4.73 6.76 -16.15
CA LEU A 14 4.13 7.70 -15.22
C LEU A 14 5.18 8.56 -14.50
N TRP A 15 6.23 7.93 -13.98
CA TRP A 15 7.21 8.58 -13.11
C TRP A 15 8.06 9.65 -13.81
N PRO A 16 8.41 9.54 -15.11
CA PRO A 16 9.05 10.65 -15.83
C PRO A 16 8.23 11.95 -15.84
N ARG A 17 6.90 11.84 -15.81
CA ARG A 17 5.96 12.98 -15.82
C ARG A 17 5.50 13.38 -14.42
N GLY A 18 5.87 12.60 -13.40
CA GLY A 18 5.53 12.88 -12.02
C GLY A 18 6.39 14.03 -11.46
N GLN A 19 5.85 14.72 -10.47
CA GLN A 19 6.56 15.76 -9.72
C GLN A 19 6.77 15.34 -8.25
N LEU A 20 5.83 14.56 -7.71
CA LEU A 20 5.77 14.20 -6.30
C LEU A 20 5.44 12.72 -6.13
N VAL A 21 6.18 12.05 -5.26
CA VAL A 21 5.87 10.72 -4.75
C VAL A 21 5.53 10.84 -3.27
N ILE A 22 4.28 10.52 -2.93
CA ILE A 22 3.83 10.40 -1.55
C ILE A 22 3.96 8.93 -1.14
N TRP A 23 4.91 8.65 -0.26
CA TRP A 23 5.19 7.29 0.19
C TRP A 23 4.73 7.08 1.64
N LEU A 24 3.66 6.30 1.80
CA LEU A 24 3.17 5.84 3.10
C LEU A 24 3.98 4.63 3.57
N ASN A 25 5.13 4.86 4.20
CA ASN A 25 6.04 3.85 4.69
C ASN A 25 5.73 3.44 6.15
N PHE A 26 4.47 3.12 6.42
CA PHE A 26 4.05 2.75 7.78
C PHE A 26 4.72 1.47 8.30
N SER A 27 4.76 1.33 9.62
CA SER A 27 5.25 0.11 10.27
C SER A 27 4.45 -1.13 9.83
N PHE A 28 5.10 -2.29 9.88
CA PHE A 28 4.43 -3.56 9.59
C PHE A 28 3.20 -3.76 10.49
N ILE A 29 3.31 -3.41 11.78
CA ILE A 29 2.22 -3.55 12.76
C ILE A 29 1.00 -2.71 12.33
N THR A 30 1.23 -1.46 11.92
CA THR A 30 0.17 -0.56 11.45
C THR A 30 -0.51 -1.10 10.20
N ILE A 31 0.26 -1.54 9.21
CA ILE A 31 -0.26 -2.06 7.94
C ILE A 31 -1.01 -3.37 8.18
N PHE A 32 -0.39 -4.31 8.89
CA PHE A 32 -0.97 -5.62 9.17
C PHE A 32 -2.24 -5.50 10.01
N GLY A 33 -2.23 -4.69 11.07
CA GLY A 33 -3.41 -4.46 11.92
C GLY A 33 -4.59 -3.88 11.13
N ARG A 34 -4.35 -2.89 10.25
CA ARG A 34 -5.40 -2.32 9.38
C ARG A 34 -5.96 -3.36 8.40
N VAL A 35 -5.11 -4.14 7.75
CA VAL A 35 -5.55 -5.19 6.81
C VAL A 35 -6.30 -6.29 7.56
N PHE A 36 -5.81 -6.70 8.72
CA PHE A 36 -6.44 -7.71 9.59
C PHE A 36 -7.84 -7.28 10.02
N ILE A 37 -7.99 -6.10 10.62
CA ILE A 37 -9.30 -5.59 11.07
C ILE A 37 -10.26 -5.44 9.89
N ARG A 38 -9.78 -4.89 8.75
CA ARG A 38 -10.59 -4.77 7.53
C ARG A 38 -11.05 -6.14 7.03
N THR A 39 -10.17 -7.13 7.02
CA THR A 39 -10.47 -8.49 6.55
C THR A 39 -11.45 -9.19 7.49
N MET A 40 -11.25 -9.08 8.81
CA MET A 40 -12.20 -9.61 9.80
C MET A 40 -13.58 -8.99 9.64
N ARG A 41 -13.69 -7.65 9.60
CA ARG A 41 -14.97 -6.94 9.46
C ARG A 41 -15.73 -7.37 8.21
N ARG A 42 -15.03 -7.52 7.08
CA ARG A 42 -15.63 -7.92 5.80
C ARG A 42 -16.09 -9.37 5.81
N SER A 43 -15.32 -10.25 6.43
CA SER A 43 -15.68 -11.66 6.56
C SER A 43 -16.85 -11.86 7.54
N LEU A 44 -16.93 -11.07 8.61
CA LEU A 44 -18.08 -11.05 9.54
C LEU A 44 -19.35 -10.47 8.89
N ASN A 45 -19.22 -9.42 8.09
CA ASN A 45 -20.36 -8.78 7.41
C ASN A 45 -20.78 -9.52 6.12
N GLY A 46 -20.17 -10.65 5.78
CA GLY A 46 -20.47 -11.42 4.58
C GLY A 46 -20.35 -10.63 3.27
N THR A 47 -19.51 -9.60 3.24
CA THR A 47 -19.50 -8.61 2.16
C THR A 47 -19.00 -9.26 0.86
N THR A 48 -19.87 -9.37 -0.13
CA THR A 48 -19.54 -9.92 -1.44
C THR A 48 -18.50 -9.04 -2.13
N LEU A 49 -17.36 -9.61 -2.52
CA LEU A 49 -16.39 -8.93 -3.37
C LEU A 49 -16.89 -8.86 -4.82
N TRP A 50 -16.36 -7.89 -5.56
CA TRP A 50 -16.46 -7.82 -7.01
C TRP A 50 -16.09 -9.21 -7.58
N GLN A 51 -17.06 -9.89 -8.21
CA GLN A 51 -17.08 -11.32 -8.67
C GLN A 51 -17.88 -12.34 -7.84
N GLY A 52 -18.69 -11.96 -6.84
CA GLY A 52 -19.58 -12.94 -6.17
C GLY A 52 -18.87 -13.86 -5.16
N ASN A 53 -17.58 -13.64 -4.90
CA ASN A 53 -16.84 -14.34 -3.86
C ASN A 53 -17.29 -13.87 -2.48
N ARG A 54 -17.89 -14.77 -1.70
CA ARG A 54 -18.05 -14.62 -0.24
C ARG A 54 -16.70 -14.92 0.43
N GLU A 55 -16.07 -13.91 1.02
CA GLU A 55 -14.84 -14.10 1.81
C GLU A 55 -15.15 -14.94 3.06
N SER A 56 -14.96 -16.26 2.93
CA SER A 56 -14.96 -17.17 4.06
C SER A 56 -13.65 -17.02 4.83
N TRP A 57 -13.74 -16.91 6.16
CA TRP A 57 -12.60 -16.76 7.07
C TRP A 57 -11.42 -17.69 6.74
N ARG A 58 -11.68 -18.95 6.39
CA ARG A 58 -10.62 -19.90 5.99
C ARG A 58 -9.83 -19.45 4.76
N ARG A 59 -10.46 -18.81 3.78
CA ARG A 59 -9.78 -18.34 2.57
C ARG A 59 -8.99 -17.06 2.83
N SER A 60 -9.54 -16.13 3.61
CA SER A 60 -8.86 -14.87 3.91
C SER A 60 -7.76 -14.98 4.97
N PHE A 61 -7.79 -15.99 5.85
CA PHE A 61 -6.78 -16.20 6.90
C PHE A 61 -5.86 -17.43 6.71
N LEU A 62 -6.34 -18.52 6.12
CA LEU A 62 -5.62 -19.81 6.07
C LEU A 62 -5.26 -20.29 4.65
N SER A 63 -5.62 -19.55 3.59
CA SER A 63 -5.19 -19.92 2.24
C SER A 63 -3.86 -19.28 1.87
N ARG A 64 -3.09 -19.93 0.97
CA ARG A 64 -1.88 -19.37 0.35
C ARG A 64 -2.17 -18.12 -0.51
N GLU A 65 -3.44 -17.83 -0.78
CA GLU A 65 -3.95 -16.62 -1.43
C GLU A 65 -4.41 -15.54 -0.43
N SER A 66 -4.23 -15.77 0.88
CA SER A 66 -4.61 -14.82 1.93
C SER A 66 -3.91 -13.47 1.74
N ILE A 67 -4.68 -12.39 1.78
CA ILE A 67 -4.16 -11.02 1.78
C ILE A 67 -3.18 -10.78 2.94
N LEU A 68 -3.38 -11.43 4.08
CA LEU A 68 -2.49 -11.31 5.24
C LEU A 68 -1.14 -11.96 4.97
N TRP A 69 -1.15 -13.16 4.39
CA TRP A 69 0.09 -13.84 4.00
C TRP A 69 0.82 -13.08 2.90
N TRP A 70 0.08 -12.50 1.95
CA TRP A 70 0.64 -11.62 0.94
C TRP A 70 1.31 -10.38 1.55
N VAL A 71 0.68 -9.73 2.55
CA VAL A 71 1.27 -8.58 3.25
C VAL A 71 2.58 -8.97 3.92
N ILE A 72 2.58 -10.06 4.70
CA ILE A 72 3.78 -10.56 5.38
C ILE A 72 4.92 -10.82 4.39
N ARG A 73 4.62 -11.50 3.27
CA ARG A 73 5.64 -11.88 2.28
C ARG A 73 6.16 -10.70 1.46
N ASN A 74 5.31 -9.72 1.17
CA ASN A 74 5.63 -8.70 0.16
C ASN A 74 6.00 -7.33 0.73
N ILE A 75 5.65 -6.99 1.97
CA ILE A 75 5.89 -5.65 2.51
C ILE A 75 7.37 -5.27 2.50
N ALA A 76 8.24 -6.16 2.98
CA ALA A 76 9.68 -5.92 3.00
C ALA A 76 10.27 -5.85 1.59
N ARG A 77 9.73 -6.64 0.65
CA ARG A 77 10.12 -6.59 -0.77
C ARG A 77 9.75 -5.25 -1.40
N HIS A 78 8.51 -4.79 -1.22
CA HIS A 78 8.05 -3.50 -1.77
C HIS A 78 8.79 -2.31 -1.15
N ARG A 79 9.07 -2.36 0.16
CA ARG A 79 9.88 -1.33 0.82
C ARG A 79 11.28 -1.27 0.20
N ARG A 80 11.97 -2.40 0.05
CA ARG A 80 13.29 -2.44 -0.59
C ARG A 80 13.28 -1.88 -2.01
N GLN A 81 12.29 -2.26 -2.82
CA GLN A 81 12.15 -1.74 -4.18
C GLN A 81 12.01 -0.21 -4.22
N LEU A 82 11.23 0.39 -3.31
CA LEU A 82 11.08 1.84 -3.25
C LEU A 82 12.36 2.54 -2.75
N ILE A 83 13.07 1.95 -1.78
CA ILE A 83 14.37 2.45 -1.31
C ILE A 83 15.38 2.44 -2.47
N GLU A 84 15.52 1.32 -3.17
CA GLU A 84 16.43 1.18 -4.32
C GLU A 84 16.09 2.16 -5.43
N LEU A 85 14.81 2.35 -5.75
CA LEU A 85 14.36 3.32 -6.76
C LEU A 85 14.70 4.75 -6.37
N ARG A 86 14.44 5.13 -5.12
CA ARG A 86 14.79 6.47 -4.60
C ARG A 86 16.31 6.69 -4.65
N ALA A 87 17.08 5.69 -4.24
CA ALA A 87 18.54 5.74 -4.23
C ALA A 87 19.15 5.73 -5.65
N SER A 88 18.49 5.09 -6.62
CA SER A 88 19.00 4.97 -7.99
C SER A 88 19.12 6.30 -8.74
N GLY A 89 18.42 7.35 -8.29
CA GLY A 89 18.39 8.64 -8.97
C GLY A 89 17.74 8.62 -10.36
N LYS A 90 17.16 7.47 -10.80
CA LYS A 90 16.54 7.31 -12.13
C LYS A 90 15.48 8.37 -12.43
N PHE A 91 14.84 8.90 -11.40
CA PHE A 91 13.80 9.92 -11.50
C PHE A 91 14.13 11.12 -10.60
N ALA A 92 15.25 11.79 -10.89
CA ALA A 92 15.77 12.90 -10.07
C ALA A 92 14.81 14.10 -9.92
N GLN A 93 13.88 14.28 -10.86
CA GLN A 93 12.85 15.32 -10.80
C GLN A 93 11.76 15.04 -9.76
N LEU A 94 11.64 13.80 -9.27
CA LEU A 94 10.62 13.44 -8.28
C LEU A 94 11.03 13.93 -6.90
N GLN A 95 10.17 14.74 -6.30
CA GLN A 95 10.22 15.01 -4.87
C GLN A 95 9.58 13.84 -4.11
N TRP A 96 10.16 13.49 -2.97
CA TRP A 96 9.67 12.39 -2.14
C TRP A 96 9.19 12.94 -0.80
N VAL A 97 7.93 12.64 -0.47
CA VAL A 97 7.37 12.86 0.86
C VAL A 97 7.13 11.49 1.46
N GLU A 98 7.90 11.15 2.48
CA GLU A 98 7.80 9.89 3.20
C GLU A 98 7.10 10.12 4.53
N MET A 99 6.08 9.31 4.80
CA MET A 99 5.36 9.32 6.08
C MET A 99 5.43 7.91 6.67
N THR A 100 5.91 7.84 7.90
CA THR A 100 6.15 6.59 8.62
C THR A 100 5.09 6.30 9.67
N THR A 101 4.31 7.31 10.05
CA THR A 101 3.23 7.20 11.03
C THR A 101 1.89 7.72 10.49
N PRO A 102 0.76 7.17 10.96
CA PRO A 102 -0.57 7.74 10.67
C PRO A 102 -0.70 9.20 11.05
N GLU A 103 -0.09 9.63 12.15
CA GLU A 103 -0.17 10.99 12.67
C GLU A 103 0.50 12.00 11.72
N GLU A 104 1.62 11.62 11.10
CA GLU A 104 2.26 12.41 10.04
C GLU A 104 1.33 12.58 8.84
N LEU A 105 0.61 11.51 8.45
CA LEU A 105 -0.37 11.58 7.37
C LEU A 105 -1.55 12.50 7.71
N GLU A 106 -2.11 12.39 8.91
CA GLU A 106 -3.21 13.27 9.33
C GLU A 106 -2.76 14.74 9.40
N ARG A 107 -1.54 15.00 9.88
CA ARG A 107 -0.96 16.35 9.87
C ARG A 107 -0.80 16.88 8.44
N PHE A 108 -0.22 16.08 7.55
CA PHE A 108 -0.03 16.45 6.15
C PHE A 108 -1.36 16.75 5.46
N ILE A 109 -2.40 15.94 5.70
CA ILE A 109 -3.75 16.20 5.18
C ILE A 109 -4.33 17.49 5.77
N GLY A 110 -4.11 17.75 7.06
CA GLY A 110 -4.56 18.96 7.73
C GLY A 110 -3.94 20.24 7.16
N GLU A 111 -2.67 20.19 6.74
CA GLU A 111 -1.95 21.32 6.12
C GLU A 111 -2.37 21.61 4.67
N LEU A 112 -3.09 20.68 4.02
CA LEU A 112 -3.61 20.85 2.65
C LEU A 112 -4.99 21.52 2.59
N ARG A 113 -5.64 21.77 3.74
CA ARG A 113 -6.95 22.42 3.84
C ARG A 113 -6.82 23.93 4.01
#